data_AF-A0A0J1BCK8-F1
#
_entry.id   AF-A0A0J1BCK8-F1
#
_cell.length_a   1.000
_cell.length_b   1.000
_cell.length_c   1.000
_cell.angle_alpha   90.00
_cell.angle_beta   90.00
_cell.angle_gamma   90.00
#
_symmetry.space_group_name_H-M   'P 1'
#
loop_
_entity.id
_entity.type
_entity.pdbx_description
1 polymer ?
#
loop_
_entity_poly.entity_id
_entity_poly.type
_entity_poly.pdbx_seq_one_letter_code
_entity_poly.pdbx_strand_id
1 'polypeptide(L)'
;MSKSRRILLTEGSSTSARQTLHCLGGRHTIDVMDSAALSQGRFSTFVRHWHRCPLSSVDPIAYLRRLKELIDAHGYDVVIATHEQAYLLSRVRDQLQNHVGVALPTFEAIDRLQNKANFARVMKEQGLPQPKTRIIDGTSLETLREGCLAQSDFPCFLKTAHGTAGRGVIAIHDPTEMLEWVNEQTANSDSLPNQEIVLQSAAPGELSILQAIFDRGRLVAWHDAMSLRRGVGGAPIVRVSTHRENVADDVRQLGQSLDWHGALFVEYFYDEASRRHQFIEANPRIGETVNAMLAGVNLCEILVNVSLQEIPPSSPVATGVAGVKSHQFLTALLDQAMQTNSRAAVWHECVNRLRHRQGYRDSQPEMMRLRQDPLSGIPPLAIAFELLLSPQRSHKMVRSTVANYGLNADAVANIASLPDQELLAIFG
;
A
#
# COMPACT_ATOMS: atom_id res chain seq x y z
N MET A 1 2.21 31.20 -5.28
CA MET A 1 2.86 30.04 -4.64
C MET A 1 1.90 29.53 -3.58
N SER A 2 1.59 28.23 -3.55
CA SER A 2 0.76 27.61 -2.51
C SER A 2 1.37 27.91 -1.12
N LYS A 3 0.52 28.17 -0.12
CA LYS A 3 0.95 28.45 1.26
C LYS A 3 1.63 27.20 1.82
N SER A 4 2.86 27.35 2.33
CA SER A 4 3.56 26.25 2.99
C SER A 4 2.75 25.74 4.20
N ARG A 5 2.65 24.41 4.34
CA ARG A 5 1.85 23.71 5.37
C ARG A 5 2.77 22.95 6.31
N ARG A 6 2.32 22.72 7.54
CA ARG A 6 2.91 21.80 8.50
C ARG A 6 2.21 20.46 8.40
N ILE A 7 2.95 19.44 8.00
CA ILE A 7 2.42 18.11 7.70
C ILE A 7 3.05 17.10 8.64
N LEU A 8 2.23 16.23 9.24
CA LEU A 8 2.68 15.05 9.97
C LEU A 8 2.37 13.79 9.14
N LEU A 9 3.40 13.00 8.85
CA LEU A 9 3.23 11.65 8.30
C LEU A 9 3.13 10.63 9.44
N THR A 10 2.17 9.71 9.34
CA THR A 10 1.84 8.73 10.39
C THR A 10 2.82 7.56 10.50
N GLU A 11 3.63 7.32 9.48
CA GLU A 11 4.77 6.40 9.56
C GLU A 11 5.89 6.87 8.61
N GLY A 12 7.11 6.36 8.79
CA GLY A 12 8.27 6.67 7.96
C GLY A 12 9.02 5.43 7.47
N SER A 13 8.50 4.22 7.68
CA SER A 13 9.18 2.96 7.42
C SER A 13 8.89 2.42 6.02
N SER A 14 7.70 2.71 5.49
CA SER A 14 7.23 2.21 4.22
C SER A 14 7.83 2.97 3.03
N THR A 15 7.79 2.32 1.86
CA THR A 15 8.08 2.98 0.58
C THR A 15 7.08 4.10 0.28
N SER A 16 5.82 3.95 0.71
CA SER A 16 4.75 4.95 0.51
C SER A 16 5.05 6.25 1.26
N ALA A 17 5.47 6.18 2.53
CA ALA A 17 5.92 7.35 3.29
C ALA A 17 7.13 8.02 2.65
N ARG A 18 8.11 7.22 2.23
CA ARG A 18 9.33 7.73 1.59
C ARG A 18 9.02 8.48 0.29
N GLN A 19 8.11 7.95 -0.51
CA GLN A 19 7.66 8.59 -1.74
C GLN A 19 6.81 9.83 -1.47
N THR A 20 5.93 9.80 -0.47
CA THR A 20 5.17 10.96 -0.01
C THR A 20 6.09 12.12 0.38
N LEU A 21 7.19 11.84 1.09
CA LEU A 21 8.22 12.82 1.41
C LEU A 21 8.83 13.47 0.17
N HIS A 22 9.15 12.71 -0.87
CA HIS A 22 9.71 13.29 -2.11
C HIS A 22 8.67 14.09 -2.91
N CYS A 23 7.39 13.72 -2.82
CA CYS A 23 6.31 14.43 -3.51
C CYS A 23 5.96 15.78 -2.84
N LEU A 24 6.17 15.90 -1.53
CA LEU A 24 5.84 17.10 -0.73
C LEU A 24 7.08 17.93 -0.33
N GLY A 25 8.25 17.31 -0.35
CA GLY A 25 9.52 17.87 0.12
C GLY A 25 9.91 19.16 -0.59
N GLY A 26 10.47 20.10 0.17
CA GLY A 26 10.85 21.43 -0.32
C GLY A 26 9.69 22.42 -0.49
N ARG A 27 8.42 21.99 -0.34
CA ARG A 27 7.24 22.87 -0.38
C ARG A 27 6.63 23.08 1.01
N HIS A 28 6.69 22.06 1.84
CA HIS A 28 6.05 22.02 3.15
C HIS A 28 7.06 21.71 4.25
N THR A 29 6.68 22.02 5.49
CA THR A 29 7.40 21.57 6.66
C THR A 29 6.85 20.22 7.07
N ILE A 30 7.67 19.18 7.05
CA ILE A 30 7.21 17.81 7.25
C ILE A 30 7.88 17.21 8.48
N ASP A 31 7.06 16.74 9.41
CA ASP A 31 7.48 15.86 10.50
C ASP A 31 6.95 14.45 10.25
N VAL A 32 7.59 13.46 10.88
CA VAL A 32 7.25 12.04 10.73
C VAL A 32 7.18 11.42 12.11
N MET A 33 6.14 10.63 12.41
CA MET A 33 6.16 9.72 13.55
C MET A 33 6.46 8.30 13.11
N ASP A 34 7.21 7.52 13.89
CA ASP A 34 7.44 6.10 13.61
C ASP A 34 7.82 5.33 14.89
N SER A 35 7.57 4.02 14.89
CA SER A 35 8.00 3.11 15.95
C SER A 35 9.47 2.67 15.78
N ALA A 36 9.93 2.61 14.53
CA ALA A 36 11.27 2.17 14.18
C ALA A 36 12.29 3.32 14.26
N ALA A 37 13.29 3.17 15.12
CA ALA A 37 14.34 4.17 15.32
C ALA A 37 15.15 4.47 14.05
N LEU A 38 15.19 3.55 13.08
CA LEU A 38 15.90 3.67 11.80
C LEU A 38 14.93 3.54 10.62
N SER A 39 13.79 4.24 10.67
CA SER A 39 12.85 4.28 9.56
C SER A 39 13.41 5.02 8.34
N GLN A 40 12.94 4.67 7.14
CA GLN A 40 13.44 5.26 5.88
C GLN A 40 13.27 6.78 5.82
N GLY A 41 12.21 7.30 6.43
CA GLY A 41 11.91 8.74 6.51
C GLY A 41 12.99 9.53 7.24
N ARG A 42 13.68 8.94 8.23
CA ARG A 42 14.78 9.60 8.96
C ARG A 42 15.98 9.94 8.10
N PHE A 43 16.15 9.22 6.99
CA PHE A 43 17.23 9.45 6.05
C PHE A 43 16.79 10.42 4.95
N SER A 44 16.12 11.51 5.30
CA SER A 44 15.68 12.55 4.37
C SER A 44 16.02 13.95 4.88
N THR A 45 16.51 14.80 3.99
CA THR A 45 16.65 16.24 4.29
C THR A 45 15.32 16.98 4.35
N PHE A 46 14.20 16.36 3.94
CA PHE A 46 12.87 16.96 3.99
C PHE A 46 12.15 16.76 5.32
N VAL A 47 12.66 15.88 6.18
CA VAL A 47 12.09 15.66 7.52
C VAL A 47 12.71 16.64 8.50
N ARG A 48 11.88 17.50 9.09
CA ARG A 48 12.29 18.45 10.12
C ARG A 48 12.42 17.76 11.47
N HIS A 49 11.37 17.07 11.93
CA HIS A 49 11.44 16.25 13.14
C HIS A 49 10.95 14.82 12.89
N TRP A 50 11.65 13.89 13.54
CA TRP A 50 11.19 12.53 13.70
C TRP A 50 10.73 12.32 15.15
N HIS A 51 9.53 11.80 15.30
CA HIS A 51 8.90 11.54 16.59
C HIS A 51 8.78 10.04 16.82
N ARG A 52 9.20 9.55 17.99
CA ARG A 52 8.93 8.17 18.35
C ARG A 52 7.46 7.99 18.72
N CYS A 53 6.87 6.88 18.29
CA CYS A 53 5.55 6.44 18.71
C CYS A 53 5.50 4.93 18.97
N PRO A 54 4.44 4.43 19.66
CA PRO A 54 4.10 3.02 19.65
C PRO A 54 3.83 2.50 18.24
N LEU A 55 3.73 1.19 18.07
CA LEU A 55 3.28 0.60 16.80
C LEU A 55 1.76 0.53 16.81
N SER A 56 1.10 1.07 15.79
CA SER A 56 -0.37 1.14 15.70
C SER A 56 -1.06 -0.23 15.74
N SER A 57 -0.37 -1.29 15.29
CA SER A 57 -0.89 -2.66 15.31
C SER A 57 -0.75 -3.36 16.66
N VAL A 58 0.09 -2.85 17.56
CA VAL A 58 0.36 -3.45 18.89
C VAL A 58 -0.37 -2.69 19.99
N ASP A 59 -0.28 -1.37 19.98
CA ASP A 59 -0.94 -0.50 20.96
C ASP A 59 -1.60 0.68 20.25
N PRO A 60 -2.79 0.46 19.64
CA PRO A 60 -3.48 1.49 18.87
C PRO A 60 -3.88 2.69 19.74
N ILE A 61 -4.23 2.47 21.00
CA ILE A 61 -4.63 3.54 21.91
C ILE A 61 -3.45 4.44 22.28
N ALA A 62 -2.31 3.87 22.68
CA ALA A 62 -1.13 4.69 22.97
C ALA A 62 -0.60 5.38 21.71
N TYR A 63 -0.72 4.75 20.53
CA TYR A 63 -0.43 5.39 19.26
C TYR A 63 -1.31 6.63 19.02
N LEU A 64 -2.63 6.53 19.22
CA LEU A 64 -3.57 7.64 19.06
C LEU A 64 -3.33 8.77 20.08
N ARG A 65 -3.06 8.44 21.35
CA ARG A 65 -2.66 9.42 22.37
C ARG A 65 -1.41 10.18 21.93
N ARG A 66 -0.39 9.47 21.44
CA ARG A 66 0.83 10.10 20.93
C ARG A 66 0.58 11.00 19.73
N LEU A 67 -0.29 10.58 18.80
CA LEU A 67 -0.69 11.40 17.67
C LEU A 67 -1.37 12.71 18.14
N LYS A 68 -2.32 12.62 19.07
CA LYS A 68 -3.00 13.79 19.64
C LYS A 68 -2.04 14.76 20.32
N GLU A 69 -1.13 14.25 21.17
CA GLU A 69 -0.08 15.06 21.81
C GLU A 69 0.74 15.86 20.79
N LEU A 70 1.12 15.22 19.68
CA LEU A 70 1.90 15.86 18.63
C LEU A 70 1.08 16.93 17.87
N ILE A 71 -0.20 16.66 17.59
CA ILE A 71 -1.11 17.64 16.97
C ILE A 71 -1.21 18.90 17.84
N ASP A 72 -1.46 18.72 19.13
CA ASP A 72 -1.62 19.83 20.08
C ASP A 72 -0.32 20.63 20.26
N ALA A 73 0.82 19.95 20.33
CA ALA A 73 2.11 20.58 20.61
C ALA A 73 2.71 21.33 19.41
N HIS A 74 2.42 20.91 18.17
CA HIS A 74 3.13 21.38 16.99
C HIS A 74 2.27 22.15 15.97
N GLY A 75 0.95 22.14 16.12
CA GLY A 75 0.02 22.87 15.28
C GLY A 75 0.14 22.46 13.81
N TYR A 76 -0.06 21.17 13.51
CA TYR A 76 -0.07 20.68 12.14
C TYR A 76 -1.30 21.15 11.39
N ASP A 77 -1.14 21.50 10.12
CA ASP A 77 -2.26 21.81 9.24
C ASP A 77 -2.89 20.51 8.71
N VAL A 78 -2.07 19.49 8.43
CA VAL A 78 -2.51 18.21 7.84
C VAL A 78 -1.82 17.01 8.47
N VAL A 79 -2.57 15.95 8.72
CA VAL A 79 -2.05 14.59 8.98
C VAL A 79 -2.31 13.71 7.76
N ILE A 80 -1.27 13.03 7.28
CA ILE A 80 -1.39 12.09 6.15
C ILE A 80 -1.16 10.67 6.67
N ALA A 81 -2.21 9.85 6.58
CA ALA A 81 -2.10 8.41 6.74
C ALA A 81 -1.38 7.80 5.53
N THR A 82 -0.09 7.49 5.67
CA THR A 82 0.75 7.06 4.55
C THR A 82 0.59 5.59 4.18
N HIS A 83 0.14 4.74 5.12
CA HIS A 83 -0.01 3.31 4.93
C HIS A 83 -1.20 2.75 5.75
N GLU A 84 -1.04 1.62 6.45
CA GLU A 84 -2.14 0.93 7.15
C GLU A 84 -2.73 1.73 8.32
N GLN A 85 -2.04 2.78 8.77
CA GLN A 85 -2.54 3.67 9.82
C GLN A 85 -3.88 4.31 9.44
N ALA A 86 -4.21 4.37 8.14
CA ALA A 86 -5.53 4.80 7.66
C ALA A 86 -6.69 4.00 8.30
N TYR A 87 -6.50 2.70 8.55
CA TYR A 87 -7.51 1.84 9.19
C TYR A 87 -7.78 2.26 10.64
N LEU A 88 -6.73 2.54 11.41
CA LEU A 88 -6.87 3.02 12.80
C LEU A 88 -7.41 4.44 12.84
N LEU A 89 -6.91 5.33 11.99
CA LEU A 89 -7.32 6.73 12.01
C LEU A 89 -8.77 6.92 11.55
N SER A 90 -9.29 6.03 10.68
CA SER A 90 -10.70 6.12 10.26
C SER A 90 -11.69 5.84 11.40
N ARG A 91 -11.29 5.09 12.45
CA ARG A 91 -12.06 4.92 13.70
C ARG A 91 -12.29 6.22 14.46
N VAL A 92 -11.36 7.18 14.30
CA VAL A 92 -11.41 8.48 14.96
C VAL A 92 -11.51 9.63 13.95
N ARG A 93 -11.90 9.35 12.69
CA ARG A 93 -11.93 10.35 11.61
C ARG A 93 -12.70 11.59 12.04
N ASP A 94 -13.89 11.38 12.58
CA ASP A 94 -14.85 12.45 12.84
C ASP A 94 -14.43 13.38 13.96
N GLN A 95 -13.68 12.86 14.93
CA GLN A 95 -13.07 13.65 16.00
C GLN A 95 -11.77 14.30 15.50
N LEU A 96 -10.92 13.55 14.80
CA LEU A 96 -9.62 14.00 14.30
C LEU A 96 -9.74 15.23 13.38
N GLN A 97 -10.75 15.26 12.50
CA GLN A 97 -11.00 16.40 11.58
C GLN A 97 -11.30 17.72 12.30
N ASN A 98 -11.66 17.70 13.59
CA ASN A 98 -11.86 18.92 14.38
C ASN A 98 -10.54 19.56 14.84
N HIS A 99 -9.44 18.80 14.80
CA HIS A 99 -8.12 19.23 15.28
C HIS A 99 -7.12 19.47 14.15
N VAL A 100 -7.26 18.77 13.02
CA VAL A 100 -6.32 18.83 11.90
C VAL A 100 -6.98 18.48 10.56
N GLY A 101 -6.47 19.02 9.46
CA GLY A 101 -6.89 18.61 8.12
C GLY A 101 -6.56 17.14 7.87
N VAL A 102 -7.55 16.35 7.49
CA VAL A 102 -7.38 14.93 7.20
C VAL A 102 -8.40 14.48 6.16
N ALA A 103 -7.93 13.79 5.13
CA ALA A 103 -8.75 13.14 4.13
C ALA A 103 -8.69 11.63 4.30
N LEU A 104 -9.72 11.08 4.96
CA LEU A 104 -9.87 9.65 5.22
C LEU A 104 -11.31 9.21 4.94
N PRO A 105 -11.55 7.96 4.51
CA PRO A 105 -12.88 7.40 4.38
C PRO A 105 -13.50 7.13 5.76
N THR A 106 -14.78 6.78 5.77
CA THR A 106 -15.43 6.20 6.95
C THR A 106 -14.78 4.86 7.31
N PHE A 107 -14.85 4.48 8.58
CA PHE A 107 -14.37 3.16 9.02
C PHE A 107 -15.10 2.03 8.28
N GLU A 108 -16.41 2.16 8.08
CA GLU A 108 -17.23 1.24 7.30
C GLU A 108 -16.74 1.11 5.85
N ALA A 109 -16.46 2.23 5.18
CA ALA A 109 -15.96 2.21 3.80
C ALA A 109 -14.59 1.53 3.71
N ILE A 110 -13.67 1.84 4.63
CA ILE A 110 -12.36 1.18 4.69
C ILE A 110 -12.51 -0.34 4.88
N ASP A 111 -13.33 -0.77 5.85
CA ASP A 111 -13.49 -2.20 6.17
C ASP A 111 -14.09 -3.00 5.00
N ARG A 112 -14.93 -2.36 4.19
CA ARG A 112 -15.46 -2.95 2.95
C ARG A 112 -14.40 -3.19 1.86
N LEU A 113 -13.30 -2.44 1.82
CA LEU A 113 -12.28 -2.56 0.77
C LEU A 113 -10.97 -3.19 1.21
N GLN A 114 -10.54 -2.97 2.46
CA GLN A 114 -9.24 -3.45 2.93
C GLN A 114 -9.22 -4.98 3.12
N ASN A 115 -10.34 -5.54 3.56
CA ASN A 115 -10.50 -6.98 3.66
C ASN A 115 -10.71 -7.57 2.25
N LYS A 116 -9.86 -8.50 1.81
CA LYS A 116 -9.89 -9.07 0.45
C LYS A 116 -11.19 -9.82 0.14
N ALA A 117 -11.84 -10.42 1.14
CA ALA A 117 -13.12 -11.08 0.97
C ALA A 117 -14.26 -10.06 0.82
N ASN A 118 -14.28 -9.01 1.65
CA ASN A 118 -15.23 -7.90 1.49
C ASN A 118 -15.04 -7.16 0.17
N PHE A 119 -13.79 -6.92 -0.23
CA PHE A 119 -13.46 -6.34 -1.54
C PHE A 119 -14.08 -7.16 -2.68
N ALA A 120 -13.90 -8.49 -2.67
CA ALA A 120 -14.49 -9.37 -3.67
C ALA A 120 -16.04 -9.33 -3.66
N ARG A 121 -16.67 -9.19 -2.50
CA ARG A 121 -18.13 -8.97 -2.39
C ARG A 121 -18.52 -7.64 -3.01
N VAL A 122 -17.85 -6.55 -2.69
CA VAL A 122 -18.11 -5.22 -3.25
C VAL A 122 -17.96 -5.21 -4.78
N MET A 123 -16.89 -5.82 -5.31
CA MET A 123 -16.70 -5.94 -6.76
C MET A 123 -17.88 -6.68 -7.41
N LYS A 124 -18.36 -7.76 -6.78
CA LYS A 124 -19.51 -8.54 -7.27
C LYS A 124 -20.82 -7.74 -7.18
N GLU A 125 -21.07 -7.09 -6.05
CA GLU A 125 -22.25 -6.24 -5.80
C GLU A 125 -22.39 -5.12 -6.83
N GLN A 126 -21.26 -4.53 -7.24
CA GLN A 126 -21.22 -3.41 -8.19
C GLN A 126 -21.06 -3.84 -9.65
N GLY A 127 -20.92 -5.14 -9.92
CA GLY A 127 -20.66 -5.66 -11.27
C GLY A 127 -19.29 -5.26 -11.83
N LEU A 128 -18.33 -4.93 -10.97
CA LEU A 128 -16.98 -4.53 -11.37
C LEU A 128 -16.12 -5.75 -11.72
N PRO A 129 -15.20 -5.63 -12.70
CA PRO A 129 -14.39 -6.75 -13.16
C PRO A 129 -13.45 -7.28 -12.07
N GLN A 130 -13.57 -8.56 -11.74
CA GLN A 130 -12.63 -9.29 -10.91
C GLN A 130 -12.45 -10.71 -11.49
N PRO A 131 -11.36 -11.41 -11.17
CA PRO A 131 -11.24 -12.81 -11.55
C PRO A 131 -12.33 -13.65 -10.87
N LYS A 132 -12.57 -14.86 -11.37
CA LYS A 132 -13.53 -15.76 -10.74
C LYS A 132 -13.08 -16.04 -9.30
N THR A 133 -13.92 -15.65 -8.35
CA THR A 133 -13.62 -15.64 -6.92
C THR A 133 -14.62 -16.51 -6.16
N ARG A 134 -14.11 -17.31 -5.22
CA ARG A 134 -14.86 -18.03 -4.20
C ARG A 134 -14.33 -17.62 -2.84
N ILE A 135 -15.25 -17.31 -1.92
CA ILE A 135 -14.91 -17.03 -0.52
C ILE A 135 -15.25 -18.27 0.29
N ILE A 136 -14.32 -18.70 1.13
CA ILE A 136 -14.42 -19.89 1.97
C ILE A 136 -14.25 -19.46 3.42
N ASP A 137 -15.08 -20.01 4.29
CA ASP A 137 -14.88 -19.91 5.72
C ASP A 137 -13.72 -20.81 6.16
N GLY A 138 -12.62 -20.19 6.59
CA GLY A 138 -11.43 -20.87 7.10
C GLY A 138 -11.44 -21.07 8.62
N THR A 139 -12.58 -20.89 9.30
CA THR A 139 -12.74 -21.14 10.73
C THR A 139 -13.26 -22.56 11.06
N SER A 140 -13.71 -23.31 10.05
CA SER A 140 -14.15 -24.71 10.19
C SER A 140 -13.38 -25.62 9.25
N LEU A 141 -12.95 -26.78 9.77
CA LEU A 141 -12.25 -27.82 9.01
C LEU A 141 -13.09 -28.31 7.83
N GLU A 142 -14.39 -28.52 8.06
CA GLU A 142 -15.33 -29.04 7.08
C GLU A 142 -15.53 -28.04 5.95
N THR A 143 -15.86 -26.79 6.28
CA THR A 143 -16.10 -25.73 5.29
C THR A 143 -14.85 -25.41 4.48
N LEU A 144 -13.67 -25.41 5.13
CA LEU A 144 -12.39 -25.20 4.46
C LEU A 144 -12.14 -26.31 3.44
N ARG A 145 -12.26 -27.57 3.87
CA ARG A 145 -12.02 -28.74 3.01
C ARG A 145 -12.98 -28.77 1.84
N GLU A 146 -14.28 -28.66 2.09
CA GLU A 146 -15.30 -28.67 1.04
C GLU A 146 -15.12 -27.52 0.05
N GLY A 147 -14.88 -26.31 0.57
CA GLY A 147 -14.69 -25.12 -0.24
C GLY A 147 -13.48 -25.23 -1.18
N CYS A 148 -12.35 -25.72 -0.66
CA CYS A 148 -11.11 -25.89 -1.42
C CYS A 148 -11.24 -27.02 -2.45
N LEU A 149 -11.84 -28.16 -2.09
CA LEU A 149 -12.01 -29.29 -3.00
C LEU A 149 -13.05 -29.03 -4.10
N ALA A 150 -13.95 -28.06 -3.92
CA ALA A 150 -14.87 -27.59 -4.95
C ALA A 150 -14.22 -26.65 -5.99
N GLN A 151 -12.93 -26.31 -5.84
CA GLN A 151 -12.19 -25.50 -6.81
C GLN A 151 -11.76 -26.33 -8.01
N SER A 152 -12.14 -25.88 -9.21
CA SER A 152 -11.85 -26.58 -10.46
C SER A 152 -10.92 -25.81 -11.40
N ASP A 153 -10.83 -24.49 -11.24
CA ASP A 153 -10.05 -23.64 -12.14
C ASP A 153 -8.65 -23.45 -11.57
N PHE A 154 -7.65 -23.96 -12.30
CA PHE A 154 -6.24 -23.87 -11.96
C PHE A 154 -5.45 -23.22 -13.10
N PRO A 155 -4.35 -22.49 -12.81
CA PRO A 155 -3.87 -22.16 -11.47
C PRO A 155 -4.80 -21.16 -10.75
N CYS A 156 -4.87 -21.26 -9.42
CA CYS A 156 -5.59 -20.33 -8.57
C CYS A 156 -4.69 -19.78 -7.45
N PHE A 157 -5.15 -18.68 -6.85
CA PHE A 157 -4.48 -18.02 -5.74
C PHE A 157 -5.37 -18.11 -4.50
N LEU A 158 -4.80 -18.64 -3.43
CA LEU A 158 -5.37 -18.62 -2.10
C LEU A 158 -4.88 -17.36 -1.38
N LYS A 159 -5.82 -16.56 -0.87
CA LYS A 159 -5.50 -15.31 -0.17
C LYS A 159 -6.21 -15.27 1.19
N THR A 160 -5.50 -14.95 2.26
CA THR A 160 -6.12 -14.60 3.54
C THR A 160 -6.86 -13.27 3.43
N ALA A 161 -7.99 -13.11 4.13
CA ALA A 161 -8.78 -11.89 4.09
C ALA A 161 -7.99 -10.64 4.51
N HIS A 162 -7.11 -10.77 5.51
CA HIS A 162 -6.22 -9.71 5.95
C HIS A 162 -4.77 -10.05 5.63
N GLY A 163 -4.01 -9.06 5.16
CA GLY A 163 -2.58 -9.20 4.88
C GLY A 163 -2.01 -8.00 4.15
N THR A 164 -0.76 -7.65 4.45
CA THR A 164 -0.01 -6.54 3.84
C THR A 164 1.19 -7.07 3.05
N ALA A 165 1.51 -6.41 1.93
CA ALA A 165 2.70 -6.66 1.10
C ALA A 165 2.80 -8.12 0.59
N GLY A 166 1.70 -8.64 0.04
CA GLY A 166 1.64 -9.99 -0.54
C GLY A 166 1.71 -11.15 0.47
N ARG A 167 1.73 -10.86 1.78
CA ARG A 167 1.64 -11.90 2.81
C ARG A 167 0.26 -12.54 2.79
N GLY A 168 0.24 -13.86 2.95
CA GLY A 168 -1.00 -14.64 2.95
C GLY A 168 -1.53 -14.98 1.56
N VAL A 169 -0.72 -14.82 0.51
CA VAL A 169 -1.04 -15.24 -0.86
C VAL A 169 -0.23 -16.48 -1.24
N ILE A 170 -0.91 -17.55 -1.67
CA ILE A 170 -0.30 -18.82 -2.09
C ILE A 170 -0.83 -19.15 -3.49
N ALA A 171 0.07 -19.46 -4.42
CA ALA A 171 -0.31 -19.98 -5.72
C ALA A 171 -0.49 -21.51 -5.62
N ILE A 172 -1.59 -22.01 -6.17
CA ILE A 172 -1.90 -23.43 -6.27
C ILE A 172 -2.07 -23.76 -7.75
N HIS A 173 -1.22 -24.64 -8.28
CA HIS A 173 -1.10 -24.92 -9.70
C HIS A 173 -2.02 -26.05 -10.17
N ASP A 174 -2.39 -26.96 -9.29
CA ASP A 174 -3.22 -28.12 -9.63
C ASP A 174 -4.00 -28.67 -8.41
N PRO A 175 -4.93 -29.61 -8.63
CA PRO A 175 -5.70 -30.22 -7.54
C PRO A 175 -4.87 -30.98 -6.50
N THR A 176 -3.68 -31.47 -6.86
CA THR A 176 -2.80 -32.21 -5.94
C THR A 176 -2.20 -31.24 -4.92
N GLU A 177 -1.66 -30.11 -5.37
CA GLU A 177 -1.17 -29.05 -4.49
C GLU A 177 -2.29 -28.50 -3.58
N MET A 178 -3.52 -28.37 -4.09
CA MET A 178 -4.68 -27.98 -3.27
C MET A 178 -4.94 -28.99 -2.14
N LEU A 179 -4.92 -30.29 -2.46
CA LEU A 179 -5.16 -31.34 -1.48
C LEU A 179 -4.06 -31.40 -0.42
N GLU A 180 -2.80 -31.24 -0.81
CA GLU A 180 -1.66 -31.15 0.11
C GLU A 180 -1.83 -29.97 1.07
N TRP A 181 -2.11 -28.78 0.54
CA TRP A 181 -2.34 -27.59 1.35
C TRP A 181 -3.50 -27.78 2.33
N VAL A 182 -4.63 -28.33 1.88
CA VAL A 182 -5.79 -28.62 2.75
C VAL A 182 -5.41 -29.61 3.86
N ASN A 183 -4.70 -30.68 3.54
CA ASN A 183 -4.29 -31.66 4.54
C ASN A 183 -3.35 -31.05 5.58
N GLU A 184 -2.45 -30.14 5.17
CA GLU A 184 -1.59 -29.40 6.10
C GLU A 184 -2.40 -28.49 7.03
N GLN A 185 -3.34 -27.70 6.50
CA GLN A 185 -4.15 -26.78 7.32
C GLN A 185 -5.16 -27.50 8.21
N THR A 186 -5.59 -28.70 7.82
CA THR A 186 -6.58 -29.50 8.55
C THR A 186 -5.94 -30.58 9.42
N ALA A 187 -4.61 -30.65 9.50
CA ALA A 187 -3.88 -31.63 10.30
C ALA A 187 -4.13 -31.47 11.82
N ASN A 188 -4.36 -30.24 12.28
CA ASN A 188 -4.83 -29.95 13.63
C ASN A 188 -5.74 -28.71 13.63
N SER A 189 -6.54 -28.52 14.68
CA SER A 189 -7.44 -27.34 14.76
C SER A 189 -6.68 -26.02 14.85
N ASP A 190 -5.46 -26.04 15.41
CA ASP A 190 -4.63 -24.85 15.63
C ASP A 190 -3.98 -24.35 14.32
N SER A 191 -3.95 -25.17 13.27
CA SER A 191 -3.45 -24.83 11.93
C SER A 191 -4.51 -24.21 11.03
N LEU A 192 -5.75 -24.05 11.51
CA LEU A 192 -6.78 -23.36 10.76
C LEU A 192 -6.38 -21.89 10.52
N PRO A 193 -6.67 -21.34 9.32
CA PRO A 193 -6.44 -19.93 9.04
C PRO A 193 -7.21 -18.97 9.94
N ASN A 194 -8.31 -19.44 10.56
CA ASN A 194 -9.15 -18.71 11.51
C ASN A 194 -9.65 -17.35 10.96
N GLN A 195 -9.86 -17.30 9.65
CA GLN A 195 -10.38 -16.15 8.92
C GLN A 195 -10.92 -16.61 7.56
N GLU A 196 -11.62 -15.73 6.86
CA GLU A 196 -12.06 -16.01 5.50
C GLU A 196 -10.88 -16.14 4.53
N ILE A 197 -11.04 -17.03 3.56
CA ILE A 197 -10.08 -17.29 2.50
C ILE A 197 -10.72 -16.96 1.16
N VAL A 198 -9.97 -16.24 0.34
CA VAL A 198 -10.36 -15.91 -1.02
C VAL A 198 -9.59 -16.82 -1.97
N LEU A 199 -10.31 -17.73 -2.64
CA LEU A 199 -9.80 -18.47 -3.79
C LEU A 199 -10.14 -17.70 -5.06
N GLN A 200 -9.11 -17.30 -5.80
CA GLN A 200 -9.25 -16.48 -6.99
C GLN A 200 -8.51 -17.12 -8.16
N SER A 201 -9.17 -17.29 -9.30
CA SER A 201 -8.51 -17.77 -10.53
C SER A 201 -7.41 -16.80 -10.98
N ALA A 202 -6.42 -17.30 -11.72
CA ALA A 202 -5.43 -16.44 -12.35
C ALA A 202 -6.08 -15.44 -13.33
N ALA A 203 -5.72 -14.17 -13.19
CA ALA A 203 -6.15 -13.10 -14.08
C ALA A 203 -5.17 -12.95 -15.25
N PRO A 204 -5.64 -12.76 -16.49
CA PRO A 204 -4.76 -12.55 -17.64
C PRO A 204 -4.17 -11.14 -17.65
N GLY A 205 -3.00 -11.00 -18.25
CA GLY A 205 -2.39 -9.71 -18.56
C GLY A 205 -1.33 -9.24 -17.56
N GLU A 206 -1.05 -7.94 -17.58
CA GLU A 206 0.04 -7.33 -16.83
C GLU A 206 -0.44 -6.69 -15.54
N LEU A 207 0.29 -6.95 -14.44
CA LEU A 207 -0.01 -6.35 -13.14
C LEU A 207 0.19 -4.84 -13.20
N SER A 208 -0.90 -4.12 -12.94
CA SER A 208 -0.98 -2.68 -12.97
C SER A 208 -1.61 -2.17 -11.68
N ILE A 209 -1.41 -0.88 -11.43
CA ILE A 209 -1.94 -0.16 -10.28
C ILE A 209 -2.68 1.08 -10.77
N LEU A 210 -3.74 1.46 -10.07
CA LEU A 210 -4.34 2.77 -10.20
C LEU A 210 -4.41 3.44 -8.83
N GLN A 211 -3.85 4.63 -8.73
CA GLN A 211 -3.89 5.49 -7.56
C GLN A 211 -4.89 6.61 -7.80
N ALA A 212 -5.78 6.85 -6.84
CA ALA A 212 -6.82 7.85 -6.94
C ALA A 212 -6.93 8.67 -5.64
N ILE A 213 -7.31 9.93 -5.79
CA ILE A 213 -7.70 10.81 -4.67
C ILE A 213 -9.17 11.16 -4.85
N PHE A 214 -9.96 10.95 -3.79
CA PHE A 214 -11.37 11.30 -3.76
C PHE A 214 -11.66 12.39 -2.73
N ASP A 215 -12.68 13.17 -3.04
CA ASP A 215 -13.32 14.11 -2.15
C ASP A 215 -14.81 13.75 -2.02
N ARG A 216 -15.13 12.91 -1.02
CA ARG A 216 -16.52 12.51 -0.69
C ARG A 216 -17.25 11.94 -1.90
N GLY A 217 -16.75 10.81 -2.37
CA GLY A 217 -17.20 10.10 -3.57
C GLY A 217 -16.75 10.73 -4.90
N ARG A 218 -16.38 12.01 -4.94
CA ARG A 218 -15.92 12.66 -6.17
C ARG A 218 -14.46 12.33 -6.45
N LEU A 219 -14.16 11.72 -7.60
CA LEU A 219 -12.79 11.51 -8.07
C LEU A 219 -12.14 12.87 -8.41
N VAL A 220 -11.05 13.22 -7.72
CA VAL A 220 -10.32 14.50 -7.90
C VAL A 220 -9.06 14.32 -8.74
N ALA A 221 -8.37 13.20 -8.56
CA ALA A 221 -7.18 12.90 -9.33
C ALA A 221 -6.94 11.41 -9.44
N TRP A 222 -6.28 10.97 -10.50
CA TRP A 222 -5.80 9.61 -10.61
C TRP A 222 -4.51 9.47 -11.43
N HIS A 223 -3.84 8.36 -11.23
CA HIS A 223 -2.66 7.97 -11.97
C HIS A 223 -2.64 6.46 -12.16
N ASP A 224 -2.31 6.02 -13.36
CA ASP A 224 -2.25 4.61 -13.73
C ASP A 224 -0.82 4.21 -14.12
N ALA A 225 -0.40 3.01 -13.72
CA ALA A 225 0.92 2.50 -14.04
C ALA A 225 0.94 0.97 -14.16
N MET A 226 1.77 0.48 -15.08
CA MET A 226 2.01 -0.94 -15.31
C MET A 226 3.40 -1.34 -14.83
N SER A 227 3.50 -2.49 -14.17
CA SER A 227 4.78 -3.06 -13.76
C SER A 227 5.50 -3.69 -14.96
N LEU A 228 6.66 -3.17 -15.33
CA LEU A 228 7.53 -3.76 -16.36
C LEU A 228 8.44 -4.85 -15.79
N ARG A 229 8.75 -4.76 -14.50
CA ARG A 229 9.53 -5.73 -13.76
C ARG A 229 9.08 -5.74 -12.31
N ARG A 230 8.82 -6.93 -11.78
CA ARG A 230 8.32 -7.14 -10.41
C ARG A 230 9.41 -7.78 -9.56
N GLY A 231 9.36 -7.51 -8.26
CA GLY A 231 10.16 -8.17 -7.25
C GLY A 231 9.31 -9.03 -6.33
N VAL A 232 9.89 -9.35 -5.17
CA VAL A 232 9.24 -10.11 -4.09
C VAL A 232 7.85 -9.56 -3.74
N GLY A 233 6.88 -10.46 -3.64
CA GLY A 233 5.50 -10.12 -3.28
C GLY A 233 4.74 -9.32 -4.34
N GLY A 234 5.25 -9.24 -5.57
CA GLY A 234 4.63 -8.47 -6.66
C GLY A 234 5.02 -7.00 -6.71
N ALA A 235 5.85 -6.52 -5.78
CA ALA A 235 6.25 -5.10 -5.69
C ALA A 235 6.95 -4.62 -6.99
N PRO A 236 6.64 -3.42 -7.53
CA PRO A 236 7.20 -3.00 -8.81
C PRO A 236 8.65 -2.54 -8.65
N ILE A 237 9.57 -3.21 -9.34
CA ILE A 237 10.96 -2.78 -9.48
C ILE A 237 11.08 -1.71 -10.56
N VAL A 238 10.42 -1.91 -11.70
CA VAL A 238 10.34 -0.95 -12.79
C VAL A 238 8.88 -0.82 -13.19
N ARG A 239 8.39 0.41 -13.33
CA ARG A 239 7.04 0.69 -13.81
C ARG A 239 7.04 1.74 -14.89
N VAL A 240 5.98 1.76 -15.68
CA VAL A 240 5.70 2.77 -16.69
C VAL A 240 4.31 3.31 -16.48
N SER A 241 4.16 4.64 -16.53
CA SER A 241 2.85 5.28 -16.48
C SER A 241 2.03 4.88 -17.70
N THR A 242 0.75 4.62 -17.47
CA THR A 242 -0.24 4.26 -18.48
C THR A 242 -1.44 5.20 -18.34
N HIS A 243 -2.38 5.13 -19.28
CA HIS A 243 -3.56 5.98 -19.26
C HIS A 243 -4.76 5.19 -19.79
N ARG A 244 -5.55 4.63 -18.87
CA ARG A 244 -6.63 3.68 -19.17
C ARG A 244 -7.94 4.14 -18.54
N GLU A 245 -8.67 4.98 -19.27
CA GLU A 245 -9.92 5.59 -18.81
C GLU A 245 -10.95 4.56 -18.35
N ASN A 246 -11.05 3.39 -19.01
CA ASN A 246 -11.99 2.35 -18.61
C ASN A 246 -11.72 1.80 -17.19
N VAL A 247 -10.47 1.80 -16.73
CA VAL A 247 -10.14 1.42 -15.35
C VAL A 247 -10.45 2.57 -14.39
N ALA A 248 -10.17 3.81 -14.80
CA ALA A 248 -10.47 5.00 -14.00
C ALA A 248 -11.98 5.22 -13.82
N ASP A 249 -12.79 4.88 -14.81
CA ASP A 249 -14.26 4.92 -14.75
C ASP A 249 -14.81 3.94 -13.71
N ASP A 250 -14.32 2.70 -13.71
CA ASP A 250 -14.70 1.67 -12.74
C ASP A 250 -14.24 2.04 -11.32
N VAL A 251 -13.03 2.59 -11.16
CA VAL A 251 -12.55 3.12 -9.87
C VAL A 251 -13.38 4.34 -9.42
N ARG A 252 -13.81 5.20 -10.35
CA ARG A 252 -14.69 6.32 -10.05
C ARG A 252 -16.03 5.82 -9.52
N GLN A 253 -16.65 4.83 -10.17
CA GLN A 253 -17.89 4.20 -9.70
C GLN A 253 -17.71 3.63 -8.29
N LEU A 254 -16.61 2.90 -8.07
CA LEU A 254 -16.29 2.32 -6.76
C LEU A 254 -16.21 3.40 -5.68
N GLY A 255 -15.40 4.44 -5.88
CA GLY A 255 -15.25 5.50 -4.89
C GLY A 255 -16.54 6.30 -4.66
N GLN A 256 -17.33 6.57 -5.71
CA GLN A 256 -18.63 7.23 -5.61
C GLN A 256 -19.62 6.45 -4.73
N SER A 257 -19.72 5.13 -4.96
CA SER A 257 -20.66 4.27 -4.24
C SER A 257 -20.38 4.14 -2.74
N LEU A 258 -19.14 4.40 -2.32
CA LEU A 258 -18.67 4.29 -0.94
C LEU A 258 -18.51 5.65 -0.26
N ASP A 259 -18.90 6.74 -0.94
CA ASP A 259 -18.62 8.12 -0.50
C ASP A 259 -17.14 8.30 -0.10
N TRP A 260 -16.23 7.73 -0.90
CA TRP A 260 -14.81 7.62 -0.53
C TRP A 260 -14.18 9.01 -0.36
N HIS A 261 -13.35 9.18 0.66
CA HIS A 261 -12.65 10.43 0.91
C HIS A 261 -11.17 10.16 1.21
N GLY A 262 -10.28 10.91 0.57
CA GLY A 262 -8.84 10.65 0.63
C GLY A 262 -8.35 9.67 -0.43
N ALA A 263 -7.24 9.00 -0.15
CA ALA A 263 -6.52 8.21 -1.14
C ALA A 263 -7.06 6.78 -1.27
N LEU A 264 -7.00 6.24 -2.48
CA LEU A 264 -7.28 4.84 -2.80
C LEU A 264 -6.22 4.33 -3.77
N PHE A 265 -5.70 3.13 -3.51
CA PHE A 265 -4.78 2.42 -4.38
C PHE A 265 -5.40 1.07 -4.73
N VAL A 266 -5.58 0.77 -6.02
CA VAL A 266 -6.11 -0.52 -6.48
C VAL A 266 -5.10 -1.24 -7.35
N GLU A 267 -5.04 -2.56 -7.21
CA GLU A 267 -4.23 -3.44 -8.03
C GLU A 267 -5.13 -4.25 -8.95
N TYR A 268 -4.70 -4.40 -10.20
CA TYR A 268 -5.46 -5.10 -11.21
C TYR A 268 -4.54 -5.71 -12.25
N PHE A 269 -5.03 -6.72 -12.97
CA PHE A 269 -4.37 -7.20 -14.18
C PHE A 269 -5.04 -6.59 -15.41
N TYR A 270 -4.23 -6.17 -16.38
CA TYR A 270 -4.70 -5.60 -17.65
C TYR A 270 -4.30 -6.48 -18.82
N ASP A 271 -5.27 -7.03 -19.53
CA ASP A 271 -5.03 -7.74 -20.78
C ASP A 271 -5.12 -6.77 -21.96
N GLU A 272 -3.96 -6.43 -22.52
CA GLU A 272 -3.85 -5.50 -23.64
C GLU A 272 -4.59 -6.02 -24.89
N ALA A 273 -4.64 -7.34 -25.11
CA ALA A 273 -5.27 -7.92 -26.28
C ALA A 273 -6.80 -7.73 -26.27
N SER A 274 -7.45 -7.97 -25.13
CA SER A 274 -8.90 -7.75 -24.99
C SER A 274 -9.28 -6.37 -24.44
N ARG A 275 -8.31 -5.55 -24.04
CA ARG A 275 -8.49 -4.24 -23.39
C ARG A 275 -9.35 -4.30 -22.12
N ARG A 276 -9.33 -5.46 -21.44
CA ARG A 276 -10.10 -5.71 -20.20
C ARG A 276 -9.17 -5.73 -19.01
N HIS A 277 -9.73 -5.38 -17.87
CA HIS A 277 -9.04 -5.42 -16.59
C HIS A 277 -9.79 -6.30 -15.60
N GLN A 278 -9.08 -6.76 -14.56
CA GLN A 278 -9.66 -7.49 -13.44
C GLN A 278 -8.99 -7.02 -12.15
N PHE A 279 -9.76 -6.43 -11.24
CA PHE A 279 -9.26 -5.98 -9.95
C PHE A 279 -9.00 -7.16 -9.01
N ILE A 280 -7.90 -7.09 -8.28
CA ILE A 280 -7.47 -8.16 -7.37
C ILE A 280 -7.34 -7.72 -5.92
N GLU A 281 -7.15 -6.42 -5.67
CA GLU A 281 -6.95 -5.87 -4.33
C GLU A 281 -7.19 -4.34 -4.33
N ALA A 282 -7.71 -3.83 -3.23
CA ALA A 282 -7.74 -2.41 -2.91
C ALA A 282 -7.01 -2.16 -1.59
N ASN A 283 -6.29 -1.05 -1.52
CA ASN A 283 -5.57 -0.60 -0.36
C ASN A 283 -6.01 0.85 -0.05
N PRO A 284 -6.55 1.12 1.15
CA PRO A 284 -7.08 2.43 1.53
C PRO A 284 -5.95 3.41 1.93
N ARG A 285 -4.99 3.62 1.04
CA ARG A 285 -3.77 4.40 1.28
C ARG A 285 -3.29 5.10 0.01
N ILE A 286 -2.39 6.06 0.20
CA ILE A 286 -1.78 6.85 -0.89
C ILE A 286 -0.86 6.02 -1.80
N GLY A 287 -0.22 4.99 -1.26
CA GLY A 287 0.70 4.14 -2.01
C GLY A 287 1.96 4.88 -2.49
N GLU A 288 2.57 4.33 -3.53
CA GLU A 288 3.85 4.77 -4.07
C GLU A 288 3.65 5.78 -5.21
N THR A 289 3.67 7.08 -4.91
CA THR A 289 3.20 8.15 -5.80
C THR A 289 4.27 8.88 -6.63
N VAL A 290 5.54 8.54 -6.51
CA VAL A 290 6.60 9.28 -7.23
C VAL A 290 6.47 9.09 -8.74
N ASN A 291 6.01 7.94 -9.24
CA ASN A 291 5.74 7.76 -10.67
C ASN A 291 4.64 8.73 -11.14
N ALA A 292 3.57 8.90 -10.35
CA ALA A 292 2.50 9.86 -10.63
C ALA A 292 3.02 11.30 -10.70
N MET A 293 3.84 11.70 -9.72
CA MET A 293 4.46 13.03 -9.71
C MET A 293 5.34 13.26 -10.94
N LEU A 294 6.15 12.26 -11.32
CA LEU A 294 6.99 12.33 -12.53
C LEU A 294 6.14 12.39 -13.81
N ALA A 295 4.95 11.81 -13.79
CA ALA A 295 3.96 11.88 -14.87
C ALA A 295 3.12 13.17 -14.87
N GLY A 296 3.44 14.13 -14.00
CA GLY A 296 2.82 15.46 -13.99
C GLY A 296 1.65 15.62 -13.02
N VAL A 297 1.26 14.57 -12.28
CA VAL A 297 0.19 14.65 -11.27
C VAL A 297 0.73 14.37 -9.87
N ASN A 298 0.81 15.42 -9.04
CA ASN A 298 1.26 15.28 -7.65
C ASN A 298 0.09 14.88 -6.74
N LEU A 299 -0.20 13.59 -6.68
CA LEU A 299 -1.30 13.04 -5.85
C LEU A 299 -1.17 13.39 -4.37
N CYS A 300 0.06 13.54 -3.83
CA CYS A 300 0.27 13.91 -2.44
C CYS A 300 -0.12 15.37 -2.17
N GLU A 301 0.21 16.31 -3.06
CA GLU A 301 -0.23 17.71 -2.95
C GLU A 301 -1.75 17.81 -3.07
N ILE A 302 -2.35 17.04 -3.98
CA ILE A 302 -3.81 17.01 -4.14
C ILE A 302 -4.47 16.45 -2.88
N LEU A 303 -3.90 15.41 -2.26
CA LEU A 303 -4.38 14.89 -0.98
C LEU A 303 -4.29 15.94 0.14
N VAL A 304 -3.21 16.74 0.20
CA VAL A 304 -3.10 17.88 1.14
C VAL A 304 -4.24 18.87 0.93
N ASN A 305 -4.52 19.24 -0.33
CA ASN A 305 -5.59 20.18 -0.65
C ASN A 305 -6.98 19.61 -0.34
N VAL A 306 -7.22 18.31 -0.56
CA VAL A 306 -8.48 17.64 -0.17
C VAL A 306 -8.63 17.62 1.35
N SER A 307 -7.58 17.30 2.10
CA SER A 307 -7.57 17.33 3.57
C SER A 307 -7.91 18.72 4.14
N LEU A 308 -7.57 19.79 3.40
CA LEU A 308 -7.84 21.18 3.76
C LEU A 308 -9.14 21.72 3.15
N GLN A 309 -9.88 20.91 2.38
CA GLN A 309 -11.09 21.32 1.65
C GLN A 309 -10.84 22.49 0.67
N GLU A 310 -9.65 22.52 0.06
CA GLU A 310 -9.19 23.58 -0.86
C GLU A 310 -9.39 23.23 -2.34
N ILE A 311 -10.08 22.14 -2.67
CA ILE A 311 -10.41 21.76 -4.05
C ILE A 311 -11.84 22.21 -4.39
N PRO A 312 -12.03 23.19 -5.29
CA PRO A 312 -13.36 23.57 -5.75
C PRO A 312 -14.12 22.39 -6.38
N PRO A 313 -15.45 22.28 -6.20
CA PRO A 313 -16.26 21.22 -6.79
C PRO A 313 -16.17 21.13 -8.31
N SER A 314 -15.97 22.27 -8.98
CA SER A 314 -15.84 22.39 -10.45
C SER A 314 -14.43 22.10 -10.98
N SER A 315 -13.47 21.77 -10.11
CA SER A 315 -12.10 21.46 -10.57
C SER A 315 -12.10 20.24 -11.49
N PRO A 316 -11.40 20.28 -12.63
CA PRO A 316 -11.25 19.12 -13.49
C PRO A 316 -10.48 18.02 -12.75
N VAL A 317 -10.73 16.77 -13.13
CA VAL A 317 -10.00 15.62 -12.60
C VAL A 317 -8.55 15.69 -13.11
N ALA A 318 -7.58 15.73 -12.20
CA ALA A 318 -6.17 15.77 -12.56
C ALA A 318 -5.64 14.37 -12.88
N THR A 319 -4.88 14.23 -13.97
CA THR A 319 -4.37 12.92 -14.43
C THR A 319 -2.91 12.98 -14.85
N GLY A 320 -2.22 11.84 -14.73
CA GLY A 320 -0.84 11.68 -15.18
C GLY A 320 -0.75 11.30 -16.66
N VAL A 321 0.37 11.66 -17.31
CA VAL A 321 0.66 11.27 -18.69
C VAL A 321 1.26 9.85 -18.78
N ALA A 322 0.97 9.15 -19.86
CA ALA A 322 1.56 7.83 -20.13
C ALA A 322 3.05 7.92 -20.55
N GLY A 323 3.76 6.79 -20.47
CA GLY A 323 5.12 6.61 -20.99
C GLY A 323 6.25 6.97 -20.02
N VAL A 324 5.94 7.49 -18.84
CA VAL A 324 6.94 7.90 -17.84
C VAL A 324 7.42 6.70 -17.05
N LYS A 325 8.72 6.39 -17.14
CA LYS A 325 9.32 5.25 -16.45
C LYS A 325 9.98 5.64 -15.14
N SER A 326 9.82 4.79 -14.13
CA SER A 326 10.50 4.92 -12.84
C SER A 326 10.90 3.57 -12.27
N HIS A 327 11.79 3.59 -11.28
CA HIS A 327 12.32 2.36 -10.69
C HIS A 327 12.59 2.44 -9.18
N GLN A 328 12.56 1.27 -8.54
CA GLN A 328 12.87 1.05 -7.13
C GLN A 328 14.09 0.14 -6.97
N PHE A 329 15.26 0.76 -6.82
CA PHE A 329 16.52 0.02 -6.73
C PHE A 329 16.65 -0.83 -5.46
N LEU A 330 16.17 -0.33 -4.31
CA LEU A 330 16.19 -1.11 -3.06
C LEU A 330 15.38 -2.41 -3.19
N THR A 331 14.19 -2.33 -3.79
CA THR A 331 13.33 -3.48 -4.08
C THR A 331 14.02 -4.47 -5.02
N ALA A 332 14.76 -3.98 -6.02
CA ALA A 332 15.56 -4.80 -6.93
C ALA A 332 16.65 -5.60 -6.20
N LEU A 333 17.38 -4.95 -5.28
CA LEU A 333 18.44 -5.60 -4.51
C LEU A 333 17.91 -6.69 -3.59
N LEU A 334 16.82 -6.40 -2.88
CA LEU A 334 16.17 -7.36 -1.99
C LEU A 334 15.63 -8.57 -2.77
N ASP A 335 15.02 -8.31 -3.94
CA ASP A 335 14.53 -9.36 -4.83
C ASP A 335 15.66 -10.28 -5.29
N GLN A 336 16.75 -9.73 -5.82
CA GLN A 336 17.88 -10.53 -6.28
C GLN A 336 18.49 -11.36 -5.15
N ALA A 337 18.62 -10.79 -3.95
CA ALA A 337 19.13 -11.52 -2.79
C ALA A 337 18.19 -12.66 -2.35
N MET A 338 16.88 -12.45 -2.33
CA MET A 338 15.91 -13.46 -1.91
C MET A 338 15.76 -14.60 -2.92
N GLN A 339 15.74 -14.29 -4.22
CA GLN A 339 15.54 -15.29 -5.27
C GLN A 339 16.77 -16.17 -5.50
N THR A 340 17.98 -15.60 -5.38
CA THR A 340 19.21 -16.28 -5.80
C THR A 340 20.12 -16.65 -4.64
N ASN A 341 19.92 -16.06 -3.47
CA ASN A 341 20.85 -16.12 -2.35
C ASN A 341 22.32 -15.84 -2.75
N SER A 342 22.55 -15.00 -3.78
CA SER A 342 23.85 -14.82 -4.42
C SER A 342 24.39 -13.39 -4.32
N ARG A 343 25.60 -13.26 -3.79
CA ARG A 343 26.34 -11.98 -3.73
C ARG A 343 26.64 -11.45 -5.14
N ALA A 344 26.93 -12.34 -6.08
CA ALA A 344 27.20 -11.97 -7.46
C ALA A 344 25.95 -11.41 -8.14
N ALA A 345 24.75 -11.97 -7.87
CA ALA A 345 23.49 -11.42 -8.40
C ALA A 345 23.23 -10.00 -7.88
N VAL A 346 23.42 -9.77 -6.57
CA VAL A 346 23.31 -8.42 -5.96
C VAL A 346 24.31 -7.44 -6.61
N TRP A 347 25.57 -7.85 -6.79
CA TRP A 347 26.57 -7.03 -7.47
C TRP A 347 26.20 -6.72 -8.92
N HIS A 348 25.74 -7.72 -9.68
CA HIS A 348 25.28 -7.52 -11.05
C HIS A 348 24.13 -6.54 -11.12
N GLU A 349 23.23 -6.53 -10.12
CA GLU A 349 22.14 -5.57 -10.09
C GLU A 349 22.61 -4.13 -9.85
N CYS A 350 23.60 -3.93 -8.98
CA CYS A 350 24.28 -2.64 -8.86
C CYS A 350 24.87 -2.18 -10.20
N VAL A 351 25.56 -3.09 -10.91
CA VAL A 351 26.15 -2.81 -12.23
C VAL A 351 25.07 -2.51 -13.28
N ASN A 352 23.95 -3.25 -13.28
CA ASN A 352 22.82 -3.04 -14.18
C ASN A 352 22.24 -1.64 -13.99
N ARG A 353 22.07 -1.19 -12.75
CA ARG A 353 21.63 0.18 -12.44
C ARG A 353 22.62 1.22 -12.97
N LEU A 354 23.91 1.07 -12.66
CA LEU A 354 24.94 2.01 -13.10
C LEU A 354 25.06 2.10 -14.63
N ARG A 355 24.84 0.98 -15.33
CA ARG A 355 24.89 0.88 -16.79
C ARG A 355 23.54 1.12 -17.47
N HIS A 356 22.51 1.51 -16.73
CA HIS A 356 21.15 1.73 -17.24
C HIS A 356 20.56 0.53 -18.03
N ARG A 357 20.78 -0.70 -17.54
CA ARG A 357 20.25 -1.95 -18.14
C ARG A 357 19.02 -2.45 -17.38
N GLN A 358 18.39 -3.54 -17.81
CA GLN A 358 17.31 -4.22 -17.05
C GLN A 358 16.14 -3.29 -16.62
N GLY A 359 15.73 -2.38 -17.52
CA GLY A 359 14.64 -1.42 -17.28
C GLY A 359 15.06 -0.10 -16.61
N TYR A 360 16.35 0.09 -16.29
CA TYR A 360 16.89 1.36 -15.76
C TYR A 360 17.15 2.44 -16.83
N ARG A 361 17.08 2.08 -18.11
CA ARG A 361 17.20 3.03 -19.22
C ARG A 361 15.98 3.93 -19.26
N ASP A 362 16.21 5.24 -19.37
CA ASP A 362 15.17 6.28 -19.48
C ASP A 362 14.16 6.27 -18.31
N SER A 363 14.56 5.71 -17.15
CA SER A 363 13.74 5.68 -15.94
C SER A 363 14.36 6.46 -14.79
N GLN A 364 13.51 7.05 -13.95
CA GLN A 364 13.96 7.84 -12.81
C GLN A 364 13.82 7.09 -11.47
N PRO A 365 14.73 7.30 -10.50
CA PRO A 365 14.64 6.65 -9.20
C PRO A 365 13.46 7.20 -8.39
N GLU A 366 12.68 6.30 -7.80
CA GLU A 366 11.56 6.67 -6.93
C GLU A 366 12.02 7.02 -5.50
N MET A 367 13.05 6.33 -5.01
CA MET A 367 13.55 6.48 -3.64
C MET A 367 14.94 7.13 -3.58
N MET A 368 15.92 6.63 -4.32
CA MET A 368 17.31 7.13 -4.27
C MET A 368 17.48 8.40 -5.12
N ARG A 369 16.96 9.53 -4.64
CA ARG A 369 16.89 10.83 -5.35
C ARG A 369 17.99 11.80 -4.89
N LEU A 370 19.26 11.40 -5.05
CA LEU A 370 20.44 12.11 -4.52
C LEU A 370 20.54 13.61 -4.84
N ARG A 371 20.01 14.04 -6.00
CA ARG A 371 20.02 15.47 -6.39
C ARG A 371 19.06 16.33 -5.58
N GLN A 372 17.98 15.73 -5.07
CA GLN A 372 16.92 16.42 -4.32
C GLN A 372 17.07 16.18 -2.82
N ASP A 373 17.50 14.98 -2.45
CA ASP A 373 17.68 14.54 -1.07
C ASP A 373 18.92 13.65 -0.99
N PRO A 374 20.10 14.19 -0.63
CA PRO A 374 21.33 13.42 -0.54
C PRO A 374 21.27 12.25 0.46
N LEU A 375 20.50 12.39 1.54
CA LEU A 375 20.36 11.34 2.57
C LEU A 375 19.58 10.13 2.05
N SER A 376 18.81 10.29 0.97
CA SER A 376 18.08 9.19 0.31
C SER A 376 18.98 8.06 -0.20
N GLY A 377 20.29 8.30 -0.34
CA GLY A 377 21.27 7.27 -0.72
C GLY A 377 21.58 6.30 0.42
N ILE A 378 21.42 6.69 1.68
CA ILE A 378 21.89 5.90 2.82
C ILE A 378 21.18 4.55 2.90
N PRO A 379 19.83 4.44 2.90
CA PRO A 379 19.17 3.14 3.00
C PRO A 379 19.53 2.15 1.89
N PRO A 380 19.44 2.48 0.59
CA PRO A 380 19.76 1.52 -0.47
C PRO A 380 21.23 1.12 -0.48
N LEU A 381 22.17 2.02 -0.13
CA LEU A 381 23.58 1.70 -0.06
C LEU A 381 23.92 0.81 1.14
N ALA A 382 23.34 1.08 2.30
CA ALA A 382 23.50 0.25 3.50
C ALA A 382 22.96 -1.18 3.25
N ILE A 383 21.78 -1.29 2.63
CA ILE A 383 21.21 -2.59 2.28
C ILE A 383 22.05 -3.30 1.21
N ALA A 384 22.52 -2.60 0.17
CA ALA A 384 23.43 -3.19 -0.82
C ALA A 384 24.69 -3.76 -0.15
N PHE A 385 25.31 -3.00 0.76
CA PHE A 385 26.47 -3.46 1.51
C PHE A 385 26.17 -4.70 2.36
N GLU A 386 25.09 -4.68 3.13
CA GLU A 386 24.66 -5.81 3.95
C GLU A 386 24.38 -7.07 3.13
N LEU A 387 23.71 -6.94 1.98
CA LEU A 387 23.43 -8.07 1.07
C LEU A 387 24.69 -8.57 0.36
N LEU A 388 25.64 -7.68 0.08
CA LEU A 388 26.97 -8.07 -0.42
C LEU A 388 27.81 -8.77 0.65
N LEU A 389 27.52 -8.61 1.95
CA LEU A 389 28.13 -9.42 3.01
C LEU A 389 27.42 -10.77 3.17
N SER A 390 26.08 -10.75 3.22
CA SER A 390 25.26 -11.95 3.41
C SER A 390 23.86 -11.76 2.79
N PRO A 391 23.59 -12.35 1.60
CA PRO A 391 22.29 -12.25 0.93
C PRO A 391 21.13 -12.85 1.75
N GLN A 392 21.42 -13.83 2.61
CA GLN A 392 20.44 -14.49 3.49
C GLN A 392 19.74 -13.52 4.45
N ARG A 393 20.34 -12.35 4.74
CA ARG A 393 19.75 -11.33 5.62
C ARG A 393 18.49 -10.68 5.01
N SER A 394 18.29 -10.79 3.69
CA SER A 394 17.17 -10.19 2.96
C SER A 394 15.79 -10.58 3.51
N HIS A 395 15.54 -11.87 3.81
CA HIS A 395 14.27 -12.33 4.38
C HIS A 395 13.95 -11.64 5.71
N LYS A 396 14.95 -11.55 6.60
CA LYS A 396 14.79 -10.89 7.90
C LYS A 396 14.53 -9.39 7.73
N MET A 397 15.26 -8.74 6.82
CA MET A 397 15.08 -7.32 6.53
C MET A 397 13.66 -7.01 6.07
N VAL A 398 13.19 -7.67 5.00
CA VAL A 398 11.81 -7.50 4.49
C VAL A 398 10.79 -7.79 5.58
N ARG A 399 10.97 -8.87 6.34
CA ARG A 399 10.05 -9.23 7.42
C ARG A 399 9.94 -8.13 8.48
N SER A 400 11.08 -7.60 8.92
CA SER A 400 11.16 -6.56 9.95
C SER A 400 10.60 -5.21 9.49
N THR A 401 10.86 -4.81 8.24
CA THR A 401 10.37 -3.53 7.71
C THR A 401 8.85 -3.54 7.60
N VAL A 402 8.26 -4.60 7.05
CA VAL A 402 6.79 -4.75 6.97
C VAL A 402 6.15 -4.79 8.36
N ALA A 403 6.82 -5.36 9.36
CA ALA A 403 6.30 -5.40 10.73
C ALA A 403 6.17 -4.01 11.38
N ASN A 404 6.86 -2.98 10.86
CA ASN A 404 6.78 -1.62 11.41
C ASN A 404 5.54 -0.85 10.96
N TYR A 405 4.76 -1.36 10.00
CA TYR A 405 3.57 -0.68 9.48
C TYR A 405 2.42 -1.62 9.10
N GLY A 406 2.65 -2.92 8.97
CA GLY A 406 1.63 -3.87 8.54
C GLY A 406 0.58 -4.17 9.61
N LEU A 407 -0.64 -4.49 9.15
CA LEU A 407 -1.73 -5.00 9.98
C LEU A 407 -1.94 -6.49 9.67
N ASN A 408 -1.94 -7.32 10.71
CA ASN A 408 -2.40 -8.70 10.64
C ASN A 408 -3.86 -8.80 11.10
N ALA A 409 -4.47 -9.97 10.96
CA ALA A 409 -5.87 -10.20 11.34
C ALA A 409 -6.14 -9.81 12.80
N ASP A 410 -5.28 -10.20 13.74
CA ASP A 410 -5.44 -9.87 15.17
C ASP A 410 -5.43 -8.36 15.43
N ALA A 411 -4.51 -7.62 14.80
CA ALA A 411 -4.45 -6.17 14.92
C ALA A 411 -5.68 -5.49 14.33
N VAL A 412 -6.17 -5.98 13.19
CA VAL A 412 -7.41 -5.48 12.57
C VAL A 412 -8.60 -5.72 13.49
N ALA A 413 -8.74 -6.92 14.04
CA ALA A 413 -9.81 -7.26 14.97
C ALA A 413 -9.74 -6.42 16.26
N ASN A 414 -8.55 -6.26 16.83
CA ASN A 414 -8.32 -5.41 18.00
C ASN A 414 -8.76 -3.96 17.70
N ILE A 415 -8.26 -3.37 16.60
CA ILE A 415 -8.63 -2.01 16.18
C ILE A 415 -10.12 -1.88 15.92
N ALA A 416 -10.77 -2.85 15.29
CA ALA A 416 -12.21 -2.84 15.06
C ALA A 416 -13.02 -2.89 16.37
N SER A 417 -12.50 -3.58 17.38
CA SER A 417 -13.17 -3.78 18.68
C SER A 417 -12.96 -2.65 19.70
N LEU A 418 -12.11 -1.65 19.40
CA LEU A 418 -11.82 -0.57 20.36
C LEU A 418 -13.10 0.16 20.80
N PRO A 419 -13.29 0.45 22.11
CA PRO A 419 -14.49 1.13 22.59
C PRO A 419 -14.56 2.59 22.14
N ASP A 420 -15.69 3.02 21.58
CA ASP A 420 -15.86 4.41 21.11
C ASP A 420 -15.68 5.44 22.23
N GLN A 421 -16.06 5.11 23.47
CA GLN A 421 -15.85 5.99 24.63
C GLN A 421 -14.36 6.28 24.90
N GLU A 422 -13.49 5.28 24.73
CA GLU A 422 -12.05 5.47 24.92
C GLU A 422 -11.45 6.31 23.79
N LEU A 423 -11.90 6.08 22.56
CA LEU A 423 -11.49 6.85 21.39
C LEU A 423 -11.93 8.32 21.49
N LEU A 424 -13.18 8.56 21.92
CA LEU A 424 -13.72 9.89 22.21
C LEU A 424 -12.92 10.59 23.32
N ALA A 425 -12.45 9.89 24.35
CA ALA A 425 -11.65 10.51 25.41
C ALA A 425 -10.29 11.06 24.93
N ILE A 426 -9.79 10.60 23.78
CA ILE A 426 -8.50 11.06 23.22
C ILE A 426 -8.68 12.33 22.39
N PHE A 427 -9.73 12.40 21.56
CA PHE A 427 -9.94 13.48 20.59
C PHE A 427 -11.19 14.34 20.85
N GLY A 428 -11.91 14.08 21.94
CA GLY A 428 -13.11 14.81 22.35
C GLY A 428 -12.84 16.15 23.01
#